data_AF-A0A8J6NBV9-F1
#
_entry.id   AF-A0A8J6NBV9-F1
#
_cell.length_a   1.000
_cell.length_b   1.000
_cell.length_c   1.000
_cell.angle_alpha   90.00
_cell.angle_beta   90.00
_cell.angle_gamma   90.00
#
_symmetry.space_group_name_H-M   'P 1'
#
loop_
_entity.id
_entity.type
_entity.pdbx_description
1 polymer ?
#
loop_
_entity_poly.entity_id
_entity_poly.type
_entity_poly.pdbx_seq_one_letter_code
_entity_poly.pdbx_strand_id
1 'polypeptide(L)'
;MRAIGSVIKDSESGRVLADLCDEGDTYVAARGGKGGMGNPHFSSSTNRTPRFATKGKLGDEHWLRIELKLIADIGLVGLPNAGKSTLLSQLSAANPKIAPYPFTTLEPQLGVLNFKHQEPCIIADIPGLVEGAHEGVGLGHTFLRHVERTRILLHVIDISSETVSEDFQIIENELRAYQADLVDRTQFLVLNKKDLLEPEELQKLEGYFADLGQQTLTISGLTGEGIHGVKAVLESTIDDLRHEDELAARASQESTQKTLETVLRKPEQD
;
A
#
# COMPACT_ATOMS: atom_id res chain seq x y z
N MET A 1 -0.49 17.84 -9.37
CA MET A 1 0.29 16.64 -9.02
C MET A 1 -0.71 15.61 -8.56
N ARG A 2 -0.81 14.44 -9.22
CA ARG A 2 -1.71 13.36 -8.77
C ARG A 2 -0.96 12.61 -7.67
N ALA A 3 -1.48 12.63 -6.46
CA ALA A 3 -0.78 12.18 -5.25
C ALA A 3 -1.55 11.02 -4.59
N ILE A 4 -1.89 10.00 -5.38
CA ILE A 4 -2.54 8.78 -4.88
C ILE A 4 -1.57 8.10 -3.91
N GLY A 5 -2.08 7.67 -2.75
CA GLY A 5 -1.28 7.09 -1.68
C GLY A 5 -0.33 8.09 -1.04
N SER A 6 -0.78 9.32 -0.73
CA SER A 6 0.06 10.34 -0.06
C SER A 6 -0.59 10.90 1.19
N VAL A 7 0.14 10.87 2.31
CA VAL A 7 -0.23 11.53 3.55
C VAL A 7 0.47 12.86 3.65
N ILE A 8 -0.32 13.92 3.83
CA ILE A 8 0.15 15.28 4.05
C ILE A 8 0.14 15.53 5.55
N LYS A 9 1.29 15.92 6.10
CA LYS A 9 1.45 16.28 7.51
C LYS A 9 1.97 17.70 7.65
N ASP A 10 1.63 18.32 8.76
CA ASP A 10 2.27 19.54 9.20
C ASP A 10 3.73 19.26 9.57
N SER A 11 4.68 20.04 9.04
CA SER A 11 6.11 19.72 9.19
C SER A 11 6.64 19.96 10.61
N GLU A 12 5.98 20.81 11.40
CA GLU A 12 6.45 21.16 12.76
C GLU A 12 5.83 20.26 13.82
N SER A 13 4.52 20.02 13.74
CA SER A 13 3.79 19.23 14.74
C SER A 13 3.69 17.74 14.39
N GLY A 14 3.96 17.35 13.14
CA GLY A 14 3.80 15.97 12.67
C GLY A 14 2.34 15.51 12.57
N ARG A 15 1.37 16.40 12.82
CA ARG A 15 -0.06 16.13 12.72
C ARG A 15 -0.44 15.80 11.28
N VAL A 16 -1.22 14.74 11.09
CA VAL A 16 -1.80 14.40 9.78
C VAL A 16 -2.87 15.42 9.40
N LEU A 17 -2.71 16.01 8.23
CA LEU A 17 -3.61 17.03 7.67
C LEU A 17 -4.54 16.42 6.61
N ALA A 18 -4.03 15.50 5.79
CA ALA A 18 -4.81 14.77 4.81
C ALA A 18 -4.16 13.41 4.49
N ASP A 19 -4.98 12.43 4.11
CA ASP A 19 -4.55 11.15 3.52
C ASP A 19 -5.26 11.04 2.17
N LEU A 20 -4.49 11.04 1.08
CA LEU A 20 -4.99 11.01 -0.30
C LEU A 20 -4.90 9.57 -0.79
N CYS A 21 -5.99 8.82 -0.70
CA CYS A 21 -6.02 7.39 -0.98
C CYS A 21 -6.63 7.07 -2.34
N ASP A 22 -7.62 7.85 -2.77
CA ASP A 22 -8.47 7.52 -3.91
C ASP A 22 -8.15 8.35 -5.16
N GLU A 23 -8.52 7.84 -6.34
CA GLU A 23 -8.35 8.58 -7.58
C GLU A 23 -9.27 9.82 -7.60
N GLY A 24 -8.66 11.00 -7.70
CA GLY A 24 -9.38 12.29 -7.69
C GLY A 24 -9.30 13.03 -6.36
N ASP A 25 -8.70 12.43 -5.33
CA ASP A 25 -8.47 13.11 -4.05
C ASP A 25 -7.64 14.38 -4.24
N THR A 26 -8.13 15.47 -3.64
CA THR A 26 -7.44 16.77 -3.66
C THR A 26 -7.45 17.38 -2.27
N TYR A 27 -6.33 17.98 -1.90
CA TYR A 27 -6.19 18.73 -0.66
C TYR A 27 -5.70 20.14 -0.94
N VAL A 28 -6.41 21.13 -0.42
CA VAL A 28 -6.01 22.54 -0.51
C VAL A 28 -4.96 22.82 0.56
N ALA A 29 -3.69 22.66 0.18
CA ALA A 29 -2.53 22.84 1.05
C ALA A 29 -2.34 24.28 1.58
N ALA A 30 -2.73 25.28 0.79
CA ALA A 30 -2.67 26.69 1.15
C ALA A 30 -3.71 27.47 0.34
N ARG A 31 -4.38 28.46 0.95
CA ARG A 31 -5.30 29.34 0.22
C ARG A 31 -4.59 30.62 -0.21
N GLY A 32 -4.89 31.06 -1.44
CA GLY A 32 -4.47 32.35 -1.92
C GLY A 32 -5.06 33.49 -1.09
N GLY A 33 -4.27 34.55 -0.89
CA GLY A 33 -4.72 35.74 -0.18
C GLY A 33 -5.83 36.47 -0.92
N LYS A 34 -6.67 37.21 -0.20
CA LYS A 34 -7.75 38.00 -0.81
C LYS A 34 -7.17 39.13 -1.66
N GLY A 35 -7.73 39.30 -2.87
CA GLY A 35 -7.38 40.41 -3.75
C GLY A 35 -7.63 41.77 -3.12
N GLY A 36 -6.79 42.74 -3.48
CA GLY A 36 -6.98 44.13 -3.09
C GLY A 36 -8.20 44.74 -3.75
N MET A 37 -8.78 45.76 -3.13
CA MET A 37 -9.91 46.50 -3.70
C MET A 37 -9.35 47.61 -4.59
N GLY A 38 -9.78 47.64 -5.85
CA GLY A 38 -9.45 48.71 -6.79
C GLY A 38 -10.20 50.01 -6.45
N ASN A 39 -9.70 51.12 -6.98
CA ASN A 39 -10.28 52.46 -6.76
C ASN A 39 -11.81 52.57 -6.93
N PRO A 40 -12.47 51.87 -7.89
CA PRO A 40 -13.93 51.96 -8.04
C PRO A 40 -14.72 51.55 -6.80
N HIS A 41 -14.17 50.62 -5.99
CA HIS A 41 -14.79 50.14 -4.76
C HIS A 41 -14.86 51.22 -3.65
N PHE A 42 -14.07 52.30 -3.79
CA PHE A 42 -14.03 53.41 -2.84
C PHE A 42 -14.77 54.67 -3.33
N SER A 43 -15.46 54.58 -4.46
CA SER A 43 -16.22 55.71 -5.00
C SER A 43 -17.45 56.01 -4.14
N SER A 44 -17.68 57.28 -3.85
CA SER A 44 -18.85 57.75 -3.11
C SER A 44 -19.31 59.10 -3.65
N SER A 45 -20.48 59.58 -3.21
CA SER A 45 -21.04 60.87 -3.66
C SER A 45 -20.10 62.05 -3.40
N THR A 46 -19.28 61.97 -2.35
CA THR A 46 -18.26 62.97 -1.97
C THR A 46 -16.87 62.67 -2.53
N ASN A 47 -16.59 61.44 -3.00
CA ASN A 47 -15.30 61.04 -3.56
C ASN A 47 -15.50 60.27 -4.88
N ARG A 48 -15.80 61.02 -5.95
CA ARG A 48 -16.15 60.45 -7.27
C ARG A 48 -14.95 59.87 -8.03
N THR A 49 -13.73 60.31 -7.71
CA THR A 49 -12.50 59.86 -8.39
C THR A 49 -11.43 59.42 -7.39
N PRO A 50 -11.64 58.31 -6.65
CA PRO A 50 -10.67 57.81 -5.67
C PRO A 50 -9.33 57.49 -6.35
N ARG A 51 -8.23 57.89 -5.71
CA ARG A 51 -6.86 57.66 -6.20
C ARG A 51 -6.11 56.58 -5.41
N PHE A 52 -6.80 55.85 -4.54
CA PHE A 52 -6.20 54.83 -3.69
C PHE A 52 -6.89 53.48 -3.87
N ALA A 53 -6.08 52.43 -3.83
CA ALA A 53 -6.47 51.02 -3.82
C ALA A 53 -5.85 50.36 -2.60
N THR A 54 -6.47 49.28 -2.13
CA THR A 54 -5.83 48.42 -1.12
C THR A 54 -4.97 47.36 -1.81
N LYS A 55 -3.84 47.01 -1.20
CA LYS A 55 -3.04 45.87 -1.64
C LYS A 55 -3.78 44.57 -1.29
N GLY A 56 -3.51 43.50 -2.04
CA GLY A 56 -3.96 42.17 -1.68
C GLY A 56 -3.38 41.73 -0.34
N LYS A 57 -4.11 40.84 0.34
CA LYS A 57 -3.60 40.16 1.53
C LYS A 57 -2.62 39.05 1.10
N LEU A 58 -1.66 38.75 1.98
CA LEU A 58 -0.81 37.57 1.80
C LEU A 58 -1.67 36.30 1.90
N GLY A 59 -1.28 35.28 1.14
CA GLY A 59 -1.88 33.95 1.23
C GLY A 59 -1.31 33.16 2.39
N ASP A 60 -1.84 31.97 2.58
CA ASP A 60 -1.31 31.02 3.57
C ASP A 60 0.05 30.49 3.09
N GLU A 61 1.00 30.34 4.02
CA GLU A 61 2.30 29.71 3.79
C GLU A 61 2.50 28.62 4.85
N HIS A 62 2.77 27.39 4.41
CA HIS A 62 2.95 26.24 5.29
C HIS A 62 4.12 25.38 4.83
N TRP A 63 4.91 24.90 5.81
CA TRP A 63 5.84 23.81 5.58
C TRP A 63 5.11 22.50 5.77
N LEU A 64 4.91 21.78 4.67
CA LEU A 64 4.23 20.50 4.66
C LEU A 64 5.23 19.38 4.43
N ARG A 65 5.06 18.29 5.19
CA ARG A 65 5.76 17.03 4.97
C ARG A 65 4.81 16.09 4.24
N ILE A 66 5.13 15.77 2.99
CA ILE A 66 4.38 14.80 2.20
C ILE A 66 5.08 13.45 2.33
N GLU A 67 4.40 12.50 2.95
CA GLU A 67 4.82 11.10 3.01
C GLU A 67 4.01 10.32 1.98
N LEU A 68 4.64 9.78 0.95
CA LEU A 68 3.97 8.85 0.05
C LEU A 68 3.71 7.55 0.84
N LYS A 69 2.47 7.22 1.15
CA LYS A 69 2.07 5.85 1.52
C LYS A 69 1.89 5.01 0.25
N LEU A 70 2.95 4.70 -0.46
CA LEU A 70 2.95 3.66 -1.49
C LEU A 70 4.07 2.68 -1.18
N ILE A 71 3.74 1.46 -0.78
CA ILE A 71 4.45 0.27 -1.26
C ILE A 71 3.41 -0.84 -1.41
N ALA A 72 3.11 -1.16 -2.67
CA ALA A 72 2.48 -2.37 -3.20
C ALA A 72 1.19 -2.90 -2.55
N ASP A 73 0.23 -3.27 -3.39
CA ASP A 73 -0.96 -4.02 -2.99
C ASP A 73 -0.58 -5.46 -2.58
N ILE A 74 0.46 -6.01 -3.21
CA ILE A 74 0.94 -7.38 -3.03
C ILE A 74 2.44 -7.38 -2.68
N GLY A 75 2.81 -8.03 -1.59
CA GLY A 75 4.20 -8.22 -1.18
C GLY A 75 4.71 -9.64 -1.47
N LEU A 76 5.88 -9.78 -2.08
CA LEU A 76 6.60 -11.05 -2.15
C LEU A 76 7.56 -11.16 -0.96
N VAL A 77 7.48 -12.27 -0.23
CA VAL A 77 8.37 -12.61 0.89
C VAL A 77 8.92 -14.01 0.68
N GLY A 78 10.14 -14.28 1.14
CA GLY A 78 10.81 -15.55 0.86
C GLY A 78 12.32 -15.47 1.00
N LEU A 79 12.99 -16.61 1.18
CA LEU A 79 14.44 -16.68 1.29
C LEU A 79 15.16 -16.17 0.01
N PRO A 80 16.46 -15.84 0.09
CA PRO A 80 17.28 -15.67 -1.10
C PRO A 80 17.14 -16.88 -2.04
N ASN A 81 17.12 -16.65 -3.35
CA ASN A 81 16.99 -17.69 -4.38
C ASN A 81 15.68 -18.50 -4.40
N ALA A 82 14.69 -18.15 -3.58
CA ALA A 82 13.33 -18.72 -3.65
C ALA A 82 12.63 -18.46 -4.99
N GLY A 83 13.16 -17.53 -5.79
CA GLY A 83 12.63 -17.17 -7.12
C GLY A 83 11.63 -16.01 -7.11
N LYS A 84 11.65 -15.16 -6.07
CA LYS A 84 10.81 -13.96 -5.94
C LYS A 84 10.89 -13.05 -7.17
N SER A 85 12.10 -12.65 -7.59
CA SER A 85 12.29 -11.76 -8.74
C SER A 85 11.85 -12.40 -10.06
N THR A 86 12.01 -13.73 -10.20
CA THR A 86 11.50 -14.49 -11.35
C THR A 86 9.97 -14.47 -11.37
N LEU A 87 9.34 -14.76 -10.23
CA LEU A 87 7.88 -14.71 -10.09
C LEU A 87 7.34 -13.30 -10.36
N LEU A 88 7.99 -12.27 -9.80
CA LEU A 88 7.67 -10.86 -10.05
C LEU A 88 7.67 -10.55 -11.56
N SER A 89 8.70 -11.02 -12.26
CA SER A 89 8.84 -10.81 -13.70
C SER A 89 7.76 -11.53 -14.52
N GLN A 90 7.38 -12.75 -14.13
CA GLN A 90 6.32 -13.53 -14.78
C GLN A 90 4.92 -12.94 -14.52
N LEU A 91 4.69 -12.41 -13.33
CA LEU A 91 3.40 -11.82 -12.96
C LEU A 91 3.22 -10.43 -13.57
N SER A 92 4.29 -9.64 -13.64
CA SER A 92 4.24 -8.26 -14.14
C SER A 92 4.04 -8.20 -15.65
N ALA A 93 3.12 -7.33 -16.10
CA ALA A 93 2.86 -7.07 -17.51
C ALA A 93 3.96 -6.22 -18.20
N ALA A 94 4.86 -5.64 -17.40
CA ALA A 94 6.02 -4.88 -17.84
C ALA A 94 7.29 -5.40 -17.12
N ASN A 95 8.47 -5.16 -17.70
CA ASN A 95 9.73 -5.46 -17.00
C ASN A 95 9.71 -4.79 -15.61
N PRO A 96 10.04 -5.54 -14.53
CA PRO A 96 10.11 -4.97 -13.19
C PRO A 96 10.96 -3.71 -13.19
N LYS A 97 10.42 -2.63 -12.62
CA LYS A 97 11.14 -1.37 -12.50
C LYS A 97 11.78 -1.32 -11.12
N ILE A 98 13.07 -1.06 -11.12
CA ILE A 98 13.78 -0.67 -9.91
C ILE A 98 13.33 0.76 -9.59
N ALA A 99 12.76 0.96 -8.42
CA ALA A 99 12.20 2.25 -8.02
C ALA A 99 13.05 2.86 -6.90
N PRO A 100 13.81 3.93 -7.19
CA PRO A 100 14.63 4.61 -6.20
C PRO A 100 13.72 5.49 -5.33
N TYR A 101 13.24 4.94 -4.22
CA TYR A 101 12.48 5.73 -3.25
C TYR A 101 13.44 6.44 -2.29
N PRO A 102 13.20 7.72 -1.96
CA PRO A 102 14.11 8.53 -1.15
C PRO A 102 14.26 8.06 0.32
N PHE A 103 13.59 6.96 0.69
CA PHE A 103 13.56 6.37 2.03
C PHE A 103 13.95 4.88 2.07
N THR A 104 14.36 4.31 0.93
CA THR A 104 14.84 2.92 0.85
C THR A 104 16.36 2.88 0.89
N THR A 105 16.94 2.00 1.71
CA THR A 105 18.37 1.66 1.64
C THR A 105 18.68 0.58 0.61
N LEU A 106 17.68 -0.25 0.29
CA LEU A 106 17.68 -1.23 -0.80
C LEU A 106 16.52 -0.91 -1.75
N GLU A 107 16.80 -0.74 -3.04
CA GLU A 107 15.78 -0.41 -4.03
C GLU A 107 14.85 -1.63 -4.26
N PRO A 108 13.57 -1.57 -3.85
CA PRO A 108 12.66 -2.69 -4.07
C PRO A 108 12.39 -2.85 -5.57
N GLN A 109 12.22 -4.10 -6.00
CA GLN A 109 11.77 -4.38 -7.36
C GLN A 109 10.24 -4.30 -7.40
N LEU A 110 9.72 -3.45 -8.26
CA LEU A 110 8.28 -3.28 -8.45
C LEU A 110 7.82 -3.84 -9.79
N GLY A 111 6.68 -4.52 -9.75
CA GLY A 111 5.93 -4.97 -10.92
C GLY A 111 4.53 -4.38 -10.94
N VAL A 112 3.92 -4.36 -12.13
CA VAL A 112 2.52 -3.97 -12.30
C VAL A 112 1.75 -5.20 -12.78
N LEU A 113 0.80 -5.66 -11.98
CA LEU A 113 -0.16 -6.70 -12.39
C LEU A 113 -1.34 -6.01 -13.06
N ASN A 114 -1.55 -6.37 -14.32
CA ASN A 114 -2.75 -6.01 -15.03
C ASN A 114 -3.74 -7.16 -14.96
N PHE A 115 -4.93 -6.87 -14.47
CA PHE A 115 -6.07 -7.75 -14.52
C PHE A 115 -6.97 -7.37 -15.70
N LYS A 116 -7.85 -8.27 -16.11
CA LYS A 116 -8.69 -8.03 -17.30
C LYS A 116 -9.85 -7.08 -17.00
N HIS A 117 -10.37 -7.14 -15.78
CA HIS A 117 -11.57 -6.40 -15.36
C HIS A 117 -11.36 -5.57 -14.10
N GLN A 118 -10.12 -5.42 -13.63
CA GLN A 118 -9.79 -4.67 -12.42
C GLN A 118 -8.68 -3.66 -12.68
N GLU A 119 -8.53 -2.73 -11.74
CA GLU A 119 -7.44 -1.77 -11.78
C GLU A 119 -6.08 -2.46 -11.62
N PRO A 120 -5.02 -1.90 -12.24
CA PRO A 120 -3.69 -2.42 -12.07
C PRO A 120 -3.27 -2.40 -10.60
N CYS A 121 -2.69 -3.50 -10.14
CA CYS A 121 -2.14 -3.60 -8.79
C CYS A 121 -0.61 -3.56 -8.85
N ILE A 122 0.00 -3.01 -7.81
CA ILE A 122 1.44 -2.96 -7.65
C ILE A 122 1.87 -4.16 -6.83
N ILE A 123 2.83 -4.92 -7.35
CA ILE A 123 3.51 -5.98 -6.63
C ILE A 123 4.93 -5.55 -6.33
N ALA A 124 5.41 -5.83 -5.12
CA ALA A 124 6.78 -5.56 -4.72
C ALA A 124 7.49 -6.82 -4.25
N ASP A 125 8.73 -7.00 -4.66
CA ASP A 125 9.68 -7.77 -3.86
C ASP A 125 10.06 -6.92 -2.64
N ILE A 126 9.85 -7.46 -1.43
CA ILE A 126 10.17 -6.76 -0.19
C ILE A 126 11.55 -7.25 0.27
N PRO A 127 12.65 -6.59 -0.14
CA PRO A 127 13.97 -6.96 0.31
C PRO A 127 14.09 -6.78 1.83
N GLY A 128 14.76 -7.72 2.48
CA GLY A 128 15.15 -7.56 3.87
C GLY A 128 14.12 -8.01 4.93
N LEU A 129 13.07 -8.72 4.56
CA LEU A 129 12.28 -9.55 5.49
C LEU A 129 12.91 -10.95 5.70
N VAL A 130 14.19 -11.13 5.36
CA VAL A 130 14.96 -12.38 5.59
C VAL A 130 16.41 -12.11 6.00
N GLU A 131 16.96 -10.96 5.60
CA GLU A 131 18.35 -10.59 5.89
C GLU A 131 18.45 -9.83 7.21
N GLY A 132 18.44 -10.55 8.34
CA GLY A 132 18.92 -10.02 9.64
C GLY A 132 18.35 -8.66 10.04
N ALA A 133 17.13 -8.32 9.62
CA ALA A 133 16.54 -7.00 9.82
C ALA A 133 16.36 -6.65 11.30
N HIS A 134 16.35 -7.66 12.16
CA HIS A 134 16.32 -7.53 13.60
C HIS A 134 17.64 -6.99 14.20
N GLU A 135 18.77 -7.08 13.49
CA GLU A 135 20.08 -6.59 13.96
C GLU A 135 20.35 -5.10 13.64
N GLY A 136 19.34 -4.37 13.15
CA GLY A 136 19.38 -2.90 13.13
C GLY A 136 20.23 -2.27 12.02
N VAL A 137 20.62 -3.03 10.99
CA VAL A 137 21.38 -2.50 9.85
C VAL A 137 20.44 -2.19 8.69
N GLY A 138 19.91 -0.97 8.69
CA GLY A 138 19.63 -0.25 7.45
C GLY A 138 18.21 -0.28 6.88
N LEU A 139 17.33 -1.21 7.23
CA LEU A 139 15.92 -1.12 6.78
C LEU A 139 15.17 -0.19 7.73
N GLY A 140 15.27 1.11 7.49
CA GLY A 140 14.67 2.11 8.35
C GLY A 140 13.18 1.86 8.56
N HIS A 141 12.69 2.09 9.78
CA HIS A 141 11.27 2.10 10.18
C HIS A 141 10.36 2.85 9.18
N THR A 142 10.93 3.76 8.38
CA THR A 142 10.30 4.43 7.25
C THR A 142 9.95 3.48 6.10
N PHE A 143 10.88 2.72 5.49
CA PHE A 143 10.57 1.76 4.40
C PHE A 143 9.47 0.77 4.82
N LEU A 144 9.59 0.33 6.06
CA LEU A 144 8.72 -0.64 6.72
C LEU A 144 7.29 -0.13 6.88
N ARG A 145 7.12 1.15 7.27
CA ARG A 145 5.81 1.81 7.29
C ARG A 145 5.09 1.81 5.94
N HIS A 146 5.83 1.73 4.84
CA HIS A 146 5.19 1.77 3.54
C HIS A 146 4.75 0.37 3.07
N VAL A 147 5.41 -0.71 3.52
CA VAL A 147 4.93 -2.10 3.38
C VAL A 147 3.63 -2.33 4.16
N GLU A 148 3.29 -1.46 5.12
CA GLU A 148 2.03 -1.54 5.87
C GLU A 148 0.77 -1.50 4.98
N ARG A 149 0.84 -1.09 3.70
CA ARG A 149 -0.30 -1.16 2.77
C ARG A 149 -0.42 -2.47 1.97
N THR A 150 0.54 -3.41 2.06
CA THR A 150 0.41 -4.70 1.36
C THR A 150 -0.81 -5.45 1.90
N ARG A 151 -1.79 -5.74 1.07
CA ARG A 151 -3.01 -6.41 1.52
C ARG A 151 -2.87 -7.92 1.44
N ILE A 152 -2.04 -8.36 0.50
CA ILE A 152 -1.75 -9.75 0.22
C ILE A 152 -0.25 -9.97 0.36
N LEU A 153 0.14 -11.04 1.03
CA LEU A 153 1.51 -11.54 1.05
C LEU A 153 1.59 -12.86 0.30
N LEU A 154 2.56 -12.94 -0.63
CA LEU A 154 2.93 -14.17 -1.31
C LEU A 154 4.23 -14.69 -0.69
N HIS A 155 4.09 -15.75 0.08
CA HIS A 155 5.20 -16.44 0.71
C HIS A 155 5.81 -17.41 -0.29
N VAL A 156 6.91 -17.03 -0.93
CA VAL A 156 7.59 -17.82 -1.96
C VAL A 156 8.60 -18.75 -1.33
N ILE A 157 8.41 -20.06 -1.52
CA ILE A 157 9.31 -21.11 -1.06
C ILE A 157 9.87 -21.89 -2.23
N ASP A 158 11.16 -22.21 -2.17
CA ASP A 158 11.80 -23.16 -3.06
C ASP A 158 11.52 -24.58 -2.57
N ILE A 159 10.67 -25.32 -3.29
CA ILE A 159 10.34 -26.70 -2.91
C ILE A 159 11.39 -27.72 -3.32
N SER A 160 12.40 -27.33 -4.09
CA SER A 160 13.55 -28.19 -4.42
C SER A 160 14.61 -28.23 -3.32
N SER A 161 14.47 -27.37 -2.32
CA SER A 161 15.32 -27.40 -1.13
C SER A 161 15.03 -28.63 -0.28
N GLU A 162 16.04 -29.18 0.40
CA GLU A 162 15.82 -30.24 1.41
C GLU A 162 15.21 -29.67 2.71
N THR A 163 15.26 -28.35 2.90
CA THR A 163 14.86 -27.65 4.13
C THR A 163 13.54 -26.91 4.02
N VAL A 164 12.65 -27.30 3.10
CA VAL A 164 11.36 -26.60 2.81
C VAL A 164 10.59 -26.21 4.07
N SER A 165 10.47 -27.13 5.03
CA SER A 165 9.74 -26.90 6.28
C SER A 165 10.46 -25.93 7.22
N GLU A 166 11.79 -25.94 7.24
CA GLU A 166 12.60 -25.01 8.03
C GLU A 166 12.56 -23.62 7.40
N ASP A 167 12.68 -23.53 6.08
CA ASP A 167 12.60 -22.30 5.30
C ASP A 167 11.26 -21.59 5.55
N PHE A 168 10.15 -22.34 5.53
CA PHE A 168 8.83 -21.84 5.89
C PHE A 168 8.81 -21.26 7.31
N GLN A 169 9.34 -22.00 8.29
CA GLN A 169 9.35 -21.56 9.69
C GLN A 169 10.22 -20.33 9.93
N ILE A 170 11.35 -20.20 9.23
CA ILE A 170 12.22 -19.02 9.31
C ILE A 170 11.42 -17.78 8.89
N ILE A 171 10.76 -17.84 7.74
CA ILE A 171 9.98 -16.70 7.21
C ILE A 171 8.79 -16.38 8.12
N GLU A 172 8.08 -17.40 8.62
CA GLU A 172 6.97 -17.21 9.58
C GLU A 172 7.43 -16.51 10.88
N ASN A 173 8.55 -16.96 11.44
CA ASN A 173 9.10 -16.36 12.65
C ASN A 173 9.51 -14.90 12.42
N GLU A 174 10.02 -14.60 11.23
CA GLU A 174 10.41 -13.26 10.84
C GLU A 174 9.22 -12.33 10.64
N LEU A 175 8.17 -12.79 9.95
CA LEU A 175 6.91 -12.06 9.81
C LEU A 175 6.31 -11.73 11.19
N ARG A 176 6.33 -12.70 12.12
CA ARG A 176 5.87 -12.50 13.51
C ARG A 176 6.74 -11.51 14.29
N ALA A 177 8.07 -11.58 14.13
CA ALA A 177 9.01 -10.70 14.81
C ALA A 177 8.89 -9.24 14.32
N TYR A 178 8.42 -9.05 13.10
CA TYR A 178 8.36 -7.75 12.44
C TYR A 178 7.15 -6.89 12.87
N GLN A 179 5.92 -7.41 12.76
CA GLN A 179 4.69 -6.73 13.22
C GLN A 179 3.56 -7.76 13.33
N ALA A 180 2.79 -7.73 14.41
CA ALA A 180 1.63 -8.60 14.61
C ALA A 180 0.61 -8.48 13.45
N ASP A 181 0.41 -7.26 12.95
CA ASP A 181 -0.58 -6.95 11.90
C ASP A 181 -0.25 -7.51 10.50
N LEU A 182 0.99 -7.98 10.27
CA LEU A 182 1.36 -8.64 9.00
C LEU A 182 0.93 -10.10 8.96
N VAL A 183 0.86 -10.74 10.13
CA VAL A 183 0.42 -12.14 10.26
C VAL A 183 -1.06 -12.27 9.94
N ASP A 184 -1.85 -11.25 10.28
CA ASP A 184 -3.31 -11.23 10.06
C ASP A 184 -3.72 -10.93 8.62
N ARG A 185 -2.76 -10.71 7.71
CA ARG A 185 -3.06 -10.40 6.30
C ARG A 185 -3.46 -11.64 5.53
N THR A 186 -4.04 -11.44 4.35
CA THR A 186 -4.29 -12.56 3.44
C THR A 186 -2.95 -13.09 2.91
N GLN A 187 -2.64 -14.35 3.20
CA GLN A 187 -1.36 -14.98 2.83
C GLN A 187 -1.60 -16.18 1.92
N PHE A 188 -0.77 -16.28 0.89
CA PHE A 188 -0.68 -17.47 0.05
C PHE A 188 0.74 -18.02 0.07
N LEU A 189 0.85 -19.33 0.26
CA LEU A 189 2.11 -20.05 0.19
C LEU A 189 2.39 -20.46 -1.26
N VAL A 190 3.31 -19.77 -1.91
CA VAL A 190 3.72 -20.02 -3.28
C VAL A 190 4.85 -21.05 -3.31
N LEU A 191 4.51 -22.28 -3.68
CA LEU A 191 5.45 -23.40 -3.84
C LEU A 191 6.10 -23.30 -5.22
N ASN A 192 7.33 -22.77 -5.28
CA ASN A 192 8.04 -22.47 -6.51
C ASN A 192 9.10 -23.52 -6.85
N LYS A 193 9.49 -23.58 -8.13
CA LYS A 193 10.41 -24.58 -8.73
C LYS A 193 9.83 -25.99 -8.81
N LYS A 194 8.53 -26.12 -9.03
CA LYS A 194 7.88 -27.43 -9.18
C LYS A 194 8.43 -28.28 -10.33
N ASP A 195 9.06 -27.65 -11.31
CA ASP A 195 9.73 -28.32 -12.42
C ASP A 195 10.93 -29.19 -12.00
N LEU A 196 11.39 -29.05 -10.75
CA LEU A 196 12.50 -29.81 -10.19
C LEU A 196 12.05 -30.99 -9.31
N LEU A 197 10.74 -31.18 -9.11
CA LEU A 197 10.19 -32.25 -8.26
C LEU A 197 9.37 -33.24 -9.05
N GLU A 198 9.40 -34.49 -8.59
CA GLU A 198 8.51 -35.52 -9.10
C GLU A 198 7.08 -35.33 -8.56
N PRO A 199 6.03 -35.71 -9.32
CA PRO A 199 4.63 -35.49 -8.92
C PRO A 199 4.25 -36.08 -7.56
N GLU A 200 4.85 -37.21 -7.17
CA GLU A 200 4.59 -37.85 -5.88
C GLU A 200 5.14 -37.06 -4.70
N GLU A 201 6.29 -36.42 -4.87
CA GLU A 201 6.92 -35.57 -3.84
C GLU A 201 6.14 -34.27 -3.69
N LEU A 202 5.71 -33.70 -4.83
CA LEU A 202 4.88 -32.51 -4.86
C LEU A 202 3.57 -32.71 -4.11
N GLN A 203 2.87 -33.83 -4.33
CA GLN A 203 1.62 -34.14 -3.62
C GLN A 203 1.83 -34.30 -2.11
N LYS A 204 2.95 -34.86 -1.68
CA LYS A 204 3.28 -34.97 -0.25
C LYS A 204 3.47 -33.59 0.38
N LEU A 205 4.16 -32.69 -0.30
CA LEU A 205 4.37 -31.31 0.19
C LEU A 205 3.07 -30.52 0.22
N GLU A 206 2.26 -30.61 -0.84
CA GLU A 206 0.93 -29.96 -0.88
C GLU A 206 0.03 -30.48 0.25
N GLY A 207 0.03 -31.79 0.51
CA GLY A 207 -0.68 -32.39 1.63
C GLY A 207 -0.17 -31.91 2.99
N TYR A 208 1.16 -31.85 3.17
CA TYR A 208 1.77 -31.36 4.40
C TYR A 208 1.34 -29.92 4.74
N PHE A 209 1.37 -29.02 3.75
CA PHE A 209 0.98 -27.63 3.96
C PHE A 209 -0.55 -27.45 4.09
N ALA A 210 -1.34 -28.29 3.41
CA ALA A 210 -2.79 -28.32 3.59
C ALA A 210 -3.18 -28.75 5.01
N ASP A 211 -2.49 -29.74 5.59
CA ASP A 211 -2.69 -30.17 6.98
C ASP A 211 -2.33 -29.07 8.00
N LEU A 212 -1.41 -28.17 7.63
CA LEU A 212 -1.08 -26.95 8.38
C LEU A 212 -2.06 -25.78 8.14
N GLY A 213 -3.11 -25.99 7.34
CA GLY A 213 -4.13 -24.99 7.02
C GLY A 213 -3.66 -23.89 6.08
N GLN A 214 -2.53 -24.08 5.37
CA GLN A 214 -1.98 -23.07 4.47
C GLN A 214 -2.63 -23.15 3.09
N GLN A 215 -2.91 -21.98 2.50
CA GLN A 215 -3.40 -21.89 1.13
C GLN A 215 -2.21 -21.92 0.17
N THR A 216 -2.02 -23.03 -0.53
CA THR A 216 -0.87 -23.24 -1.41
C THR A 216 -1.17 -22.91 -2.87
N LEU A 217 -0.17 -22.33 -3.54
CA LEU A 217 -0.17 -22.05 -4.97
C LEU A 217 1.13 -22.60 -5.58
N THR A 218 1.01 -23.70 -6.31
CA THR A 218 2.18 -24.39 -6.87
C THR A 218 2.52 -23.89 -8.27
N ILE A 219 3.76 -23.45 -8.47
CA ILE A 219 4.23 -22.83 -9.71
C ILE A 219 5.63 -23.28 -10.12
N SER A 220 5.96 -23.01 -11.38
CA SER A 220 7.34 -22.89 -11.84
C SER A 220 7.54 -21.48 -12.40
N GLY A 221 8.33 -20.66 -11.71
CA GLY A 221 8.75 -19.36 -12.23
C GLY A 221 9.57 -19.47 -13.52
N LEU A 222 10.28 -20.59 -13.72
CA LEU A 222 11.10 -20.82 -14.91
C LEU A 222 10.26 -21.14 -16.14
N THR A 223 9.33 -22.10 -16.04
CA THR A 223 8.51 -22.55 -17.17
C THR A 223 7.25 -21.69 -17.37
N GLY A 224 6.86 -20.93 -16.34
CA GLY A 224 5.61 -20.16 -16.32
C GLY A 224 4.38 -20.97 -15.93
N GLU A 225 4.55 -22.26 -15.62
CA GLU A 225 3.46 -23.12 -15.20
C GLU A 225 2.87 -22.66 -13.86
N GLY A 226 1.53 -22.64 -13.75
CA GLY A 226 0.82 -22.21 -12.54
C GLY A 226 0.68 -20.70 -12.37
N ILE A 227 1.44 -19.87 -13.11
CA ILE A 227 1.40 -18.39 -12.99
C ILE A 227 0.01 -17.81 -13.29
N HIS A 228 -0.70 -18.36 -14.28
CA HIS A 228 -2.08 -17.94 -14.57
C HIS A 228 -3.04 -18.24 -13.41
N GLY A 229 -2.84 -19.38 -12.73
CA GLY A 229 -3.60 -19.72 -11.53
C GLY A 229 -3.37 -18.71 -10.40
N VAL A 230 -2.10 -18.33 -10.18
CA VAL A 230 -1.76 -17.28 -9.21
C VAL A 230 -2.44 -15.96 -9.55
N LYS A 231 -2.40 -15.52 -10.82
CA LYS A 231 -3.10 -14.28 -11.23
C LYS A 231 -4.59 -14.33 -10.97
N ALA A 232 -5.25 -15.45 -11.29
CA ALA A 232 -6.69 -15.58 -11.08
C ALA A 232 -7.07 -15.55 -9.58
N VAL A 233 -6.28 -16.21 -8.72
CA VAL A 233 -6.48 -16.18 -7.26
C VAL A 233 -6.28 -14.76 -6.71
N LEU A 234 -5.22 -14.08 -7.15
CA LEU A 234 -4.97 -12.69 -6.77
C LEU A 234 -6.11 -11.75 -7.22
N GLU A 235 -6.60 -11.90 -8.46
CA GLU A 235 -7.72 -11.10 -9.01
C GLU A 235 -8.97 -11.27 -8.13
N SER A 236 -9.35 -12.50 -7.81
CA SER A 236 -10.50 -12.78 -6.94
C SER A 236 -10.31 -12.20 -5.54
N THR A 237 -9.15 -12.41 -4.94
CA THR A 237 -8.87 -11.98 -3.57
C THR A 237 -8.88 -10.46 -3.45
N ILE A 238 -8.34 -9.75 -4.45
CA ILE A 238 -8.36 -8.28 -4.47
C ILE A 238 -9.80 -7.76 -4.59
N ASP A 239 -10.65 -8.44 -5.35
CA ASP A 239 -12.07 -8.06 -5.48
C ASP A 239 -12.81 -8.19 -4.14
N ASP A 240 -12.60 -9.30 -3.45
CA ASP A 240 -13.19 -9.57 -2.14
C ASP A 240 -12.75 -8.51 -1.12
N LEU A 241 -11.45 -8.25 -1.06
CA LEU A 241 -10.85 -7.25 -0.17
C LEU A 241 -11.37 -5.82 -0.46
N ARG A 242 -11.57 -5.46 -1.73
CA ARG A 242 -12.16 -4.16 -2.11
C ARG A 242 -13.63 -4.07 -1.71
N HIS A 243 -14.40 -5.14 -1.87
CA HIS A 243 -15.79 -5.19 -1.43
C HIS A 243 -15.93 -5.02 0.09
N GLU A 244 -15.03 -5.64 0.87
CA GLU A 244 -14.97 -5.47 2.32
C GLU A 244 -14.72 -4.00 2.73
N ASP A 245 -13.81 -3.32 2.04
CA ASP A 245 -13.53 -1.89 2.29
C ASP A 245 -14.76 -1.03 2.02
N GLU A 246 -15.46 -1.27 0.91
CA GLU A 246 -16.67 -0.51 0.56
C GLU A 246 -17.77 -0.68 1.60
N LEU A 247 -17.96 -1.90 2.09
CA LEU A 247 -18.94 -2.21 3.14
C LEU A 247 -18.56 -1.54 4.46
N ALA A 248 -17.28 -1.59 4.85
CA ALA A 248 -16.76 -0.94 6.05
C ALA A 248 -16.88 0.59 5.96
N ALA A 249 -16.62 1.19 4.80
CA ALA A 249 -16.78 2.62 4.56
C ALA A 249 -18.24 3.06 4.67
N ARG A 250 -19.19 2.31 4.09
CA ARG A 250 -20.64 2.58 4.20
C ARG A 250 -21.12 2.50 5.65
N ALA A 251 -20.69 1.49 6.41
CA ALA A 251 -21.03 1.35 7.83
C ALA A 251 -20.45 2.49 8.69
N SER A 252 -19.25 2.95 8.38
CA SER A 252 -18.59 4.08 9.04
C SER A 252 -19.28 5.42 8.75
N GLN A 253 -19.77 5.62 7.52
CA GLN A 253 -20.58 6.80 7.17
C GLN A 253 -21.94 6.80 7.86
N GLU A 254 -22.63 5.66 7.93
CA GLU A 254 -23.92 5.54 8.62
C GLU A 254 -23.80 5.77 10.14
N SER A 255 -22.74 5.29 10.77
CA SER A 255 -22.47 5.50 12.20
C SER A 255 -22.09 6.96 12.50
N THR A 256 -21.31 7.60 11.62
CA THR A 256 -20.96 9.03 11.73
C THR A 256 -22.21 9.90 11.56
N GLN A 257 -23.08 9.56 10.61
CA GLN A 257 -24.35 10.27 10.38
C GLN A 257 -25.33 10.10 11.54
N LYS A 258 -25.48 8.89 12.09
CA LYS A 258 -26.28 8.64 13.31
C LYS A 258 -25.74 9.39 14.53
N THR A 259 -24.42 9.49 14.67
CA THR A 259 -23.77 10.23 15.76
C THR A 259 -24.04 11.74 15.63
N LEU A 260 -23.91 12.29 14.41
CA LEU A 260 -24.23 13.70 14.11
C LEU A 260 -25.71 14.02 14.35
N GLU A 261 -26.62 13.14 13.93
CA GLU A 261 -28.07 13.30 14.17
C GLU A 261 -28.43 13.21 15.66
N THR A 262 -27.70 12.39 16.44
CA THR A 262 -27.90 12.28 17.89
C THR A 262 -27.40 13.52 18.64
N VAL A 263 -26.28 14.10 18.19
CA VAL A 263 -25.73 15.34 18.77
C VAL A 263 -26.62 16.56 18.44
N LEU A 264 -27.18 16.62 17.23
CA LEU A 264 -28.10 17.69 16.81
C LEU A 264 -29.51 17.57 17.41
N ARG A 265 -29.85 16.45 18.05
CA ARG A 265 -31.13 16.22 18.74
C ARG A 265 -31.11 16.50 20.24
N LYS A 266 -30.00 16.92 20.85
CA LYS A 266 -30.05 17.45 22.23
C LYS A 266 -30.76 18.81 22.20
N PRO A 267 -31.99 18.94 22.72
CA PRO A 267 -32.63 20.23 22.84
C PRO A 267 -31.98 20.99 24.00
N GLU A 268 -31.93 22.31 23.86
CA GLU A 268 -31.73 23.24 24.97
C GLU A 268 -32.63 22.84 26.16
N GLN A 269 -32.01 22.36 27.22
CA GLN A 269 -32.57 22.41 28.57
C GLN A 269 -31.47 22.95 29.48
N ASP A 270 -31.40 24.27 29.57
CA ASP A 270 -31.71 25.02 30.80
C ASP A 270 -31.85 26.53 30.48
#